data_AF-A0A7Z9LMK5-F1
#
_entry.id   AF-A0A7Z9LMK5-F1
#
_cell.length_a   1.000
_cell.length_b   1.000
_cell.length_c   1.000
_cell.angle_alpha   90.00
_cell.angle_beta   90.00
_cell.angle_gamma   90.00
#
_symmetry.space_group_name_H-M   'P 1'
#
loop_
_entity.id
_entity.type
_entity.pdbx_description
1 polymer ?
#
loop_
_entity_poly.entity_id
_entity_poly.type
_entity_poly.pdbx_seq_one_letter_code
_entity_poly.pdbx_strand_id
1 'polypeptide(L)'
;MKTARSHLYQYDVSIEDAYHFVYSNLNNPQIIYDTCLAYGVTNSMLAEIVNTEMPRVTKAQVIDFFSSYEIDSNDLDATAMSVPIVSYSTPDFNVLSHSDSGFDWFNRKIDVFGIPIYAAPAVGEDKLLHAANIMAQWLDNNEDGLIDNQGVLDNLIVNKASVALWVEDTDTDLITEGMQQFMMDLGSEETRPEWHLNGHTGQFDASLEELWHLITQSGYANLYPEVFGEKVGSSVANAMDIARGGQFVEIPDQYPESAWYSYGDPTCDYACMITEYMYWGMTSILGAQENRAISDEWKLNTKDLVQSTDPAIYDLLTDPQYNFPTVLPDGSYNFIG
;
A
#
# COMPACT_ATOMS: atom_id res chain seq x y z
N MET A 1 22.29 3.11 26.85
CA MET A 1 21.12 2.44 26.22
C MET A 1 20.36 3.51 25.44
N LYS A 2 19.94 3.21 24.22
CA LYS A 2 19.01 4.08 23.48
C LYS A 2 17.67 4.12 24.26
N THR A 3 17.07 5.30 24.42
CA THR A 3 15.73 5.43 25.03
C THR A 3 14.67 5.17 23.96
N ALA A 4 13.44 4.82 24.37
CA ALA A 4 12.31 4.65 23.45
C ALA A 4 12.12 5.88 22.59
N ARG A 5 12.10 7.08 23.19
CA ARG A 5 11.96 8.34 22.45
C ARG A 5 13.03 8.56 21.39
N SER A 6 14.30 8.27 21.70
CA SER A 6 15.39 8.42 20.72
C SER A 6 15.34 7.38 19.60
N HIS A 7 14.76 6.22 19.88
CA HIS A 7 14.64 5.12 18.94
C HIS A 7 13.45 5.32 18.00
N LEU A 8 12.30 5.73 18.53
CA LEU A 8 11.09 5.99 17.75
C LEU A 8 11.25 7.19 16.80
N TYR A 9 12.03 8.20 17.19
CA TYR A 9 12.30 9.38 16.36
C TYR A 9 12.94 9.04 15.01
N GLN A 10 13.67 7.93 14.89
CA GLN A 10 14.27 7.53 13.60
C GLN A 10 13.22 7.02 12.60
N TYR A 11 11.98 6.77 13.07
CA TYR A 11 10.82 6.35 12.29
C TYR A 11 9.75 7.44 12.24
N ASP A 12 10.06 8.66 12.67
CA ASP A 12 9.12 9.77 12.83
C ASP A 12 7.90 9.44 13.71
N VAL A 13 8.05 8.49 14.64
CA VAL A 13 7.00 8.08 15.58
C VAL A 13 7.17 8.82 16.90
N SER A 14 6.13 9.48 17.38
CA SER A 14 6.13 10.06 18.73
C SER A 14 5.96 8.98 19.81
N ILE A 15 6.43 9.24 21.03
CA ILE A 15 6.27 8.26 22.12
C ILE A 15 4.80 8.11 22.54
N GLU A 16 4.01 9.17 22.32
CA GLU A 16 2.57 9.21 22.52
C GLU A 16 1.84 8.32 21.49
N ASP A 17 2.21 8.36 20.20
CA ASP A 17 1.63 7.49 19.17
C ASP A 17 1.99 6.02 19.41
N ALA A 18 3.25 5.76 19.79
CA ALA A 18 3.68 4.41 20.18
C ALA A 18 2.89 3.89 21.39
N TYR A 19 2.58 4.77 22.37
CA TYR A 19 1.71 4.40 23.49
C TYR A 19 0.29 4.07 23.02
N HIS A 20 -0.29 4.89 22.14
CA HIS A 20 -1.63 4.65 21.60
C HIS A 20 -1.72 3.33 20.83
N PHE A 21 -0.69 3.00 20.04
CA PHE A 21 -0.56 1.70 19.38
C PHE A 21 -0.55 0.54 20.40
N VAL A 22 0.32 0.60 21.41
CA VAL A 22 0.42 -0.44 22.45
C VAL A 22 -0.90 -0.60 23.19
N TYR A 23 -1.50 0.52 23.61
CA TYR A 23 -2.76 0.54 24.36
C TYR A 23 -3.93 -0.05 23.56
N SER A 24 -4.03 0.29 22.27
CA SER A 24 -5.10 -0.18 21.39
C SER A 24 -5.00 -1.68 21.08
N ASN A 25 -3.80 -2.26 21.20
CA ASN A 25 -3.52 -3.66 20.90
C ASN A 25 -3.34 -4.54 22.14
N LEU A 26 -3.69 -4.08 23.35
CA LEU A 26 -3.52 -4.88 24.58
C LEU A 26 -4.27 -6.23 24.56
N ASN A 27 -5.35 -6.34 23.79
CA ASN A 27 -6.09 -7.59 23.60
C ASN A 27 -5.53 -8.48 22.48
N ASN A 28 -4.55 -7.99 21.71
CA ASN A 28 -3.84 -8.73 20.67
C ASN A 28 -2.32 -8.52 20.79
N PRO A 29 -1.68 -9.11 21.82
CA PRO A 29 -0.28 -8.88 22.12
C PRO A 29 0.69 -9.41 21.05
N GLN A 30 0.25 -10.33 20.18
CA GLN A 30 1.07 -10.79 19.06
C GLN A 30 1.42 -9.62 18.12
N ILE A 31 0.46 -8.74 17.83
CA ILE A 31 0.70 -7.53 17.02
C ILE A 31 1.73 -6.62 17.69
N ILE A 32 1.61 -6.39 19.01
CA ILE A 32 2.58 -5.56 19.75
C ILE A 32 3.97 -6.18 19.64
N TYR A 33 4.08 -7.50 19.86
CA TYR A 33 5.35 -8.22 19.81
C TYR A 33 5.97 -8.17 18.39
N ASP A 34 5.22 -8.50 17.35
CA ASP A 34 5.71 -8.53 15.96
C ASP A 34 6.19 -7.15 15.51
N THR A 35 5.42 -6.10 15.82
CA THR A 35 5.82 -4.71 15.57
C THR A 35 7.08 -4.35 16.36
N CYS A 36 7.14 -4.68 17.65
CA CYS A 36 8.33 -4.38 18.44
C CYS A 36 9.57 -5.12 17.95
N LEU A 37 9.41 -6.35 17.47
CA LEU A 37 10.48 -7.14 16.87
C LEU A 37 10.95 -6.49 15.56
N ALA A 38 10.02 -6.10 14.68
CA ALA A 38 10.31 -5.47 13.39
C ALA A 38 11.05 -4.14 13.55
N TYR A 39 10.60 -3.28 14.49
CA TYR A 39 11.20 -1.96 14.70
C TYR A 39 12.32 -1.96 15.74
N GLY A 40 12.69 -3.10 16.34
CA GLY A 40 13.76 -3.16 17.34
C GLY A 40 13.44 -2.48 18.67
N VAL A 41 12.17 -2.45 19.04
CA VAL A 41 11.70 -1.93 20.32
C VAL A 41 11.90 -3.00 21.39
N THR A 42 12.88 -2.79 22.26
CA THR A 42 13.19 -3.72 23.36
C THR A 42 12.10 -3.73 24.44
N ASN A 43 12.08 -4.75 25.31
CA ASN A 43 11.15 -4.77 26.46
C ASN A 43 11.35 -3.56 27.40
N SER A 44 12.57 -3.02 27.49
CA SER A 44 12.84 -1.78 28.24
C SER A 44 12.18 -0.56 27.59
N MET A 45 12.24 -0.47 26.26
CA MET A 45 11.62 0.62 25.50
C MET A 45 10.09 0.53 25.55
N LEU A 46 9.52 -0.66 25.44
CA LEU A 46 8.08 -0.88 25.67
C LEU A 46 7.65 -0.43 27.06
N ALA A 47 8.44 -0.74 28.09
CA ALA A 47 8.17 -0.23 29.43
C ALA A 47 8.21 1.30 29.45
N GLU A 48 9.19 1.95 28.82
CA GLU A 48 9.26 3.41 28.70
C GLU A 48 8.03 4.00 27.99
N ILE A 49 7.59 3.40 26.88
CA ILE A 49 6.40 3.81 26.11
C ILE A 49 5.15 3.75 27.00
N VAL A 50 4.92 2.62 27.65
CA VAL A 50 3.74 2.41 28.52
C VAL A 50 3.77 3.34 29.74
N ASN A 51 4.96 3.67 30.26
CA ASN A 51 5.12 4.59 31.38
C ASN A 51 4.67 6.03 31.10
N THR A 52 4.38 6.39 29.85
CA THR A 52 3.84 7.72 29.47
C THR A 52 2.51 7.98 30.18
N GLU A 53 1.63 6.98 30.25
CA GLU A 53 0.29 7.10 30.87
C GLU A 53 0.07 6.10 32.02
N MET A 54 0.85 5.01 32.08
CA MET A 54 0.78 3.99 33.13
C MET A 54 2.08 3.95 33.94
N PRO A 55 2.21 4.77 35.00
CA PRO A 55 3.47 4.89 35.71
C PRO A 55 3.86 3.61 36.45
N ARG A 56 5.16 3.33 36.49
CA ARG A 56 5.84 2.22 37.17
C ARG A 56 5.72 0.86 36.50
N VAL A 57 5.38 0.80 35.21
CA VAL A 57 5.54 -0.44 34.44
C VAL A 57 7.02 -0.75 34.29
N THR A 58 7.42 -1.96 34.66
CA THR A 58 8.81 -2.43 34.58
C THR A 58 8.98 -3.36 33.39
N LYS A 59 10.23 -3.48 32.90
CA LYS A 59 10.61 -4.48 31.89
C LYS A 59 10.11 -5.89 32.24
N ALA A 60 10.23 -6.31 33.50
CA ALA A 60 9.79 -7.62 33.94
C ALA A 60 8.26 -7.79 33.75
N GLN A 61 7.48 -6.76 34.05
CA GLN A 61 6.03 -6.79 33.85
C GLN A 61 5.63 -6.83 32.36
N VAL A 62 6.43 -6.22 31.48
CA VAL A 62 6.24 -6.34 30.01
C VAL A 62 6.47 -7.80 29.57
N ILE A 63 7.54 -8.44 30.06
CA ILE A 63 7.82 -9.84 29.77
C ILE A 63 6.73 -10.76 30.34
N ASP A 64 6.28 -10.52 31.57
CA ASP A 64 5.19 -11.26 32.20
C ASP A 64 3.87 -11.10 31.42
N PHE A 65 3.61 -9.90 30.88
CA PHE A 65 2.47 -9.65 30.01
C PHE A 65 2.50 -10.53 28.77
N PHE A 66 3.58 -10.51 27.98
CA PHE A 66 3.70 -11.39 26.80
C PHE A 66 3.64 -12.88 27.16
N SER A 67 4.30 -13.28 28.25
CA SER A 67 4.29 -14.66 28.72
C SER A 67 2.89 -15.15 29.08
N SER A 68 2.00 -14.27 29.55
CA SER A 68 0.60 -14.61 29.84
C SER A 68 -0.23 -14.96 28.59
N TYR A 69 0.30 -14.67 27.40
CA TYR A 69 -0.26 -15.01 26.10
C TYR A 69 0.61 -16.01 25.32
N GLU A 70 1.50 -16.74 26.01
CA GLU A 70 2.38 -17.74 25.41
C GLU A 70 3.41 -17.17 24.40
N ILE A 71 3.73 -15.87 24.50
CA ILE A 71 4.74 -15.18 23.67
C ILE A 71 6.04 -15.02 24.47
N ASP A 72 7.17 -15.51 23.93
CA ASP A 72 8.50 -15.31 24.52
C ASP A 72 9.13 -14.01 24.00
N SER A 73 8.99 -12.92 24.74
CA SER A 73 9.52 -11.61 24.32
C SER A 73 11.00 -11.39 24.63
N ASN A 74 11.73 -12.38 25.16
CA ASN A 74 13.15 -12.20 25.52
C ASN A 74 14.05 -11.96 24.29
N ASP A 75 13.59 -12.35 23.11
CA ASP A 75 14.25 -12.08 21.83
C ASP A 75 14.21 -10.58 21.43
N LEU A 76 13.21 -9.80 21.86
CA LEU A 76 13.17 -8.34 21.70
C LEU A 76 14.38 -7.65 22.34
N ASP A 77 14.98 -8.26 23.36
CA ASP A 77 16.21 -7.78 24.00
C ASP A 77 17.47 -8.41 23.42
N ALA A 78 17.36 -9.59 22.80
CA ALA A 78 18.47 -10.28 22.15
C ALA A 78 18.89 -9.58 20.85
N THR A 79 17.95 -8.86 20.22
CA THR A 79 18.13 -8.10 18.97
C THR A 79 18.68 -6.67 19.17
N ALA A 80 19.12 -6.30 20.39
CA ALA A 80 19.78 -5.01 20.66
C ALA A 80 21.13 -4.80 19.92
N MET A 81 21.56 -5.76 19.09
CA MET A 81 22.55 -5.54 18.05
C MET A 81 21.81 -5.15 16.77
N SER A 82 21.74 -3.84 16.50
CA SER A 82 21.37 -3.27 15.21
C SER A 82 20.24 -4.02 14.50
N VAL A 83 18.99 -3.65 14.78
CA VAL A 83 18.01 -3.73 13.69
C VAL A 83 18.67 -3.01 12.53
N PRO A 84 18.91 -3.70 11.39
CA PRO A 84 19.23 -2.98 10.19
C PRO A 84 18.10 -1.98 10.09
N ILE A 85 18.39 -0.69 10.03
CA ILE A 85 17.57 0.14 9.15
C ILE A 85 17.51 -0.74 7.91
N VAL A 86 16.34 -1.30 7.58
CA VAL A 86 16.20 -1.95 6.29
C VAL A 86 16.24 -0.78 5.35
N SER A 87 17.45 -0.31 5.07
CA SER A 87 17.73 0.49 3.91
C SER A 87 17.51 -0.52 2.82
N TYR A 88 16.27 -0.56 2.33
CA TYR A 88 16.01 -1.20 1.06
C TYR A 88 16.96 -0.49 0.09
N SER A 89 17.90 -1.26 -0.44
CA SER A 89 18.73 -0.73 -1.50
C SER A 89 17.79 -0.36 -2.63
N THR A 90 18.09 0.74 -3.31
CA THR A 90 17.48 1.07 -4.58
C THR A 90 17.30 -0.22 -5.41
N PRO A 91 16.11 -0.45 -5.99
CA PRO A 91 15.91 -1.57 -6.89
C PRO A 91 17.00 -1.53 -7.96
N ASP A 92 17.72 -2.64 -8.11
CA ASP A 92 18.72 -2.77 -9.17
C ASP A 92 18.07 -3.20 -10.50
N PHE A 93 16.74 -3.39 -10.49
CA PHE A 93 15.89 -3.85 -11.59
C PHE A 93 16.40 -5.13 -12.27
N ASN A 94 17.18 -5.93 -11.54
CA ASN A 94 17.67 -7.19 -12.07
C ASN A 94 16.53 -8.18 -12.19
N VAL A 95 16.41 -8.80 -13.37
CA VAL A 95 15.50 -9.94 -13.57
C VAL A 95 16.12 -11.17 -12.93
N LEU A 96 15.49 -11.66 -11.87
CA LEU A 96 15.97 -12.78 -11.06
C LEU A 96 15.18 -14.04 -11.37
N SER A 97 15.86 -15.18 -11.51
CA SER A 97 15.20 -16.48 -11.33
C SER A 97 14.84 -16.68 -9.85
N HIS A 98 13.77 -17.41 -9.56
CA HIS A 98 13.39 -17.75 -8.18
C HIS A 98 12.93 -19.21 -8.05
N SER A 99 12.72 -19.61 -6.81
CA SER A 99 12.16 -20.89 -6.40
C SER A 99 11.15 -20.71 -5.26
N ASP A 100 10.49 -19.55 -5.25
CA ASP A 100 9.53 -19.16 -4.23
C ASP A 100 8.30 -20.05 -4.29
N SER A 101 7.99 -20.71 -3.17
CA SER A 101 6.90 -21.68 -3.07
C SER A 101 5.56 -21.06 -3.44
N GLY A 102 4.82 -21.69 -4.36
CA GLY A 102 3.48 -21.25 -4.80
C GLY A 102 3.50 -20.27 -5.96
N PHE A 103 4.68 -19.82 -6.39
CA PHE A 103 4.89 -19.05 -7.62
C PHE A 103 5.63 -19.86 -8.68
N ASP A 104 5.61 -21.20 -8.59
CA ASP A 104 6.41 -22.09 -9.43
C ASP A 104 6.18 -21.93 -10.95
N TRP A 105 5.00 -21.43 -11.34
CA TRP A 105 4.68 -21.12 -12.74
C TRP A 105 5.40 -19.87 -13.25
N PHE A 106 5.54 -18.86 -12.39
CA PHE A 106 6.29 -17.65 -12.67
C PHE A 106 7.77 -18.02 -12.61
N ASN A 107 8.51 -17.78 -13.69
CA ASN A 107 9.88 -18.29 -13.81
C ASN A 107 10.94 -17.24 -13.42
N ARG A 108 10.51 -16.00 -13.24
CA ARG A 108 11.37 -14.87 -12.92
C ARG A 108 10.59 -13.77 -12.20
N LYS A 109 11.33 -12.91 -11.53
CA LYS A 109 10.79 -11.75 -10.82
C LYS A 109 11.75 -10.57 -10.84
N ILE A 110 11.24 -9.38 -10.53
CA ILE A 110 12.03 -8.24 -10.05
C ILE A 110 11.59 -7.96 -8.61
N ASP A 111 12.54 -7.65 -7.74
CA ASP A 111 12.26 -7.17 -6.39
C ASP A 111 12.33 -5.63 -6.38
N VAL A 112 11.27 -4.99 -5.90
CA VAL A 112 11.19 -3.54 -5.77
C VAL A 112 10.94 -3.23 -4.30
N PHE A 113 11.98 -2.77 -3.61
CA PHE A 113 11.95 -2.45 -2.19
C PHE A 113 11.42 -3.59 -1.30
N GLY A 114 11.71 -4.85 -1.65
CA GLY A 114 11.23 -6.03 -0.91
C GLY A 114 9.86 -6.56 -1.35
N ILE A 115 9.23 -5.95 -2.36
CA ILE A 115 7.97 -6.39 -2.96
C ILE A 115 8.29 -7.11 -4.28
N PRO A 116 8.02 -8.42 -4.41
CA PRO A 116 8.28 -9.16 -5.63
C PRO A 116 7.20 -8.93 -6.70
N ILE A 117 7.65 -8.64 -7.92
CA ILE A 117 6.84 -8.69 -9.14
C ILE A 117 7.23 -9.94 -9.91
N TYR A 118 6.38 -10.97 -9.85
CA TYR A 118 6.53 -12.24 -10.55
C TYR A 118 6.04 -12.14 -11.99
N ALA A 119 6.69 -12.82 -12.93
CA ALA A 119 6.30 -12.83 -14.34
C ALA A 119 6.18 -14.23 -14.92
N ALA A 120 5.06 -14.50 -15.61
CA ALA A 120 4.86 -15.74 -16.34
C ALA A 120 5.90 -15.85 -17.50
N PRO A 121 6.24 -17.08 -17.94
CA PRO A 121 7.31 -17.28 -18.91
C PRO A 121 7.17 -16.51 -20.23
N ALA A 122 5.93 -16.24 -20.65
CA ALA A 122 5.63 -15.57 -21.92
C ALA A 122 5.56 -14.03 -21.82
N VAL A 123 5.55 -13.45 -20.61
CA VAL A 123 5.55 -11.99 -20.42
C VAL A 123 6.79 -11.37 -21.07
N GLY A 124 6.69 -10.16 -21.63
CA GLY A 124 7.85 -9.43 -22.14
C GLY A 124 8.76 -8.92 -21.02
N GLU A 125 10.08 -8.88 -21.23
CA GLU A 125 11.00 -8.28 -20.24
C GLU A 125 10.74 -6.77 -20.07
N ASP A 126 10.39 -6.09 -21.16
CA ASP A 126 10.00 -4.69 -21.16
C ASP A 126 8.77 -4.42 -20.28
N LYS A 127 7.80 -5.33 -20.27
CA LYS A 127 6.59 -5.23 -19.44
C LYS A 127 6.92 -5.39 -17.96
N LEU A 128 7.74 -6.38 -17.62
CA LEU A 128 8.21 -6.60 -16.26
C LEU A 128 9.03 -5.43 -15.73
N LEU A 129 9.97 -4.90 -16.53
CA LEU A 129 10.75 -3.73 -16.18
C LEU A 129 9.86 -2.49 -15.99
N HIS A 130 8.90 -2.28 -16.87
CA HIS A 130 7.98 -1.15 -16.78
C HIS A 130 7.15 -1.20 -15.50
N ALA A 131 6.52 -2.34 -15.19
CA ALA A 131 5.77 -2.51 -13.95
C ALA A 131 6.65 -2.27 -12.70
N ALA A 132 7.91 -2.74 -12.73
CA ALA A 132 8.85 -2.48 -11.64
C ALA A 132 9.17 -0.99 -11.48
N ASN A 133 9.36 -0.26 -12.57
CA ASN A 133 9.62 1.19 -12.53
C ASN A 133 8.40 1.96 -12.02
N ILE A 134 7.19 1.63 -12.49
CA ILE A 134 5.95 2.25 -12.00
C ILE A 134 5.78 2.01 -10.50
N MET A 135 6.01 0.78 -10.02
CA MET A 135 5.91 0.49 -8.57
C MET A 135 6.96 1.25 -7.76
N ALA A 136 8.19 1.37 -8.27
CA ALA A 136 9.23 2.16 -7.61
C ALA A 136 8.83 3.64 -7.51
N GLN A 137 8.33 4.24 -8.59
CA GLN A 137 7.86 5.62 -8.63
C GLN A 137 6.59 5.87 -7.80
N TRP A 138 5.80 4.84 -7.49
CA TRP A 138 4.70 4.99 -6.55
C TRP A 138 5.17 5.04 -5.08
N LEU A 139 6.26 4.34 -4.75
CA LEU A 139 6.78 4.22 -3.38
C LEU A 139 7.86 5.26 -3.04
N ASP A 140 8.60 5.70 -4.05
CA ASP A 140 9.59 6.77 -4.04
C ASP A 140 9.30 7.68 -5.24
N ASN A 141 8.35 8.60 -5.05
CA ASN A 141 7.79 9.43 -6.10
C ASN A 141 8.67 10.61 -6.49
N ASN A 142 9.57 11.03 -5.60
CA ASN A 142 10.57 12.06 -5.90
C ASN A 142 11.87 11.47 -6.49
N GLU A 143 11.99 10.14 -6.52
CA GLU A 143 13.09 9.35 -7.05
C GLU A 143 14.45 9.68 -6.40
N ASP A 144 14.44 9.95 -5.09
CA ASP A 144 15.65 10.29 -4.32
C ASP A 144 16.32 9.09 -3.65
N GLY A 145 15.79 7.89 -3.88
CA GLY A 145 16.28 6.63 -3.34
C GLY A 145 15.73 6.30 -1.95
N LEU A 146 14.84 7.13 -1.40
CA LEU A 146 14.20 6.93 -0.11
C LEU A 146 12.68 6.80 -0.29
N ILE A 147 12.10 5.87 0.46
CA ILE A 147 10.65 5.64 0.46
C ILE A 147 9.92 6.85 1.05
N ASP A 148 8.94 7.38 0.32
CA ASP A 148 8.17 8.55 0.74
C ASP A 148 7.31 8.28 1.98
N ASN A 149 6.80 7.05 2.10
CA ASN A 149 6.00 6.59 3.23
C ASN A 149 6.44 5.20 3.70
N GLN A 150 7.41 5.17 4.61
CA GLN A 150 7.98 3.90 5.11
C GLN A 150 6.93 3.00 5.76
N GLY A 151 5.94 3.58 6.48
CA GLY A 151 4.88 2.78 7.10
C GLY A 151 4.00 2.05 6.09
N VAL A 152 3.77 2.65 4.91
CA VAL A 152 3.04 2.00 3.81
C VAL A 152 3.84 0.81 3.28
N LEU A 153 5.15 0.99 3.03
CA LEU A 153 6.03 -0.11 2.61
C LEU A 153 6.07 -1.24 3.65
N ASP A 154 6.20 -0.90 4.93
CA ASP A 154 6.25 -1.90 6.01
C ASP A 154 4.97 -2.75 6.05
N ASN A 155 3.79 -2.13 5.83
CA ASN A 155 2.52 -2.86 5.72
C ASN A 155 2.47 -3.75 4.48
N LEU A 156 2.97 -3.27 3.33
CA LEU A 156 3.05 -4.09 2.11
C LEU A 156 3.90 -5.35 2.36
N ILE A 157 5.06 -5.21 3.01
CA ILE A 157 5.98 -6.31 3.28
C ILE A 157 5.40 -7.30 4.31
N VAL A 158 4.83 -6.81 5.41
CA VAL A 158 4.23 -7.67 6.45
C VAL A 158 3.07 -8.48 5.88
N ASN A 159 2.28 -7.89 4.99
CA ASN A 159 1.19 -8.57 4.29
C ASN A 159 1.66 -9.44 3.13
N LYS A 160 2.97 -9.49 2.84
CA LYS A 160 3.56 -10.22 1.72
C LYS A 160 2.95 -9.80 0.38
N ALA A 161 2.74 -8.50 0.23
CA ALA A 161 2.27 -7.89 -1.00
C ALA A 161 3.13 -8.37 -2.18
N SER A 162 2.50 -8.73 -3.28
CA SER A 162 3.20 -9.18 -4.48
C SER A 162 2.40 -8.87 -5.74
N VAL A 163 3.05 -8.92 -6.89
CA VAL A 163 2.39 -8.73 -8.19
C VAL A 163 2.64 -9.96 -9.06
N ALA A 164 1.63 -10.42 -9.79
CA ALA A 164 1.72 -11.52 -10.74
C ALA A 164 1.41 -11.03 -12.16
N LEU A 165 2.45 -10.83 -12.98
CA LEU A 165 2.29 -10.51 -14.40
C LEU A 165 1.98 -11.77 -15.20
N TRP A 166 0.85 -11.74 -15.91
CA TRP A 166 0.34 -12.85 -16.71
C TRP A 166 0.24 -12.48 -18.20
N VAL A 167 0.15 -13.48 -19.08
CA VAL A 167 -0.18 -13.26 -20.51
C VAL A 167 -1.60 -13.68 -20.81
N GLU A 168 -2.05 -14.78 -20.20
CA GLU A 168 -3.43 -15.23 -20.20
C GLU A 168 -3.92 -15.24 -18.76
N ASP A 169 -5.16 -14.83 -18.48
CA ASP A 169 -5.72 -14.77 -17.12
C ASP A 169 -5.53 -16.10 -16.36
N THR A 170 -5.60 -17.23 -17.08
CA THR A 170 -5.39 -18.59 -16.55
C THR A 170 -3.98 -18.85 -16.01
N ASP A 171 -3.00 -18.00 -16.28
CA ASP A 171 -1.66 -18.08 -15.67
C ASP A 171 -1.73 -17.88 -14.14
N THR A 172 -2.77 -17.20 -13.65
CA THR A 172 -3.00 -16.95 -12.22
C THR A 172 -3.78 -18.07 -11.53
N ASP A 173 -4.41 -19.00 -12.28
CA ASP A 173 -5.16 -20.16 -11.74
C ASP A 173 -4.28 -21.09 -10.89
N LEU A 174 -2.95 -21.00 -11.06
CA LEU A 174 -1.97 -21.82 -10.36
C LEU A 174 -1.58 -21.26 -8.98
N ILE A 175 -2.07 -20.06 -8.64
CA ILE A 175 -1.80 -19.36 -7.39
C ILE A 175 -2.88 -19.76 -6.37
N THR A 176 -2.47 -20.07 -5.14
CA THR A 176 -3.42 -20.50 -4.09
C THR A 176 -4.30 -19.35 -3.61
N GLU A 177 -5.54 -19.62 -3.18
CA GLU A 177 -6.47 -18.60 -2.64
C GLU A 177 -5.85 -17.75 -1.52
N GLY A 178 -5.03 -18.35 -0.64
CA GLY A 178 -4.36 -17.61 0.44
C GLY A 178 -3.22 -16.69 -0.02
N MET A 179 -2.69 -16.89 -1.23
CA MET A 179 -1.71 -16.00 -1.86
C MET A 179 -2.39 -14.86 -2.62
N GLN A 180 -3.59 -15.10 -3.16
CA GLN A 180 -4.36 -14.10 -3.90
C GLN A 180 -4.76 -12.89 -3.05
N GLN A 181 -4.96 -13.06 -1.74
CA GLN A 181 -5.45 -11.99 -0.87
C GLN A 181 -4.60 -10.70 -0.89
N PHE A 182 -3.26 -10.83 -1.01
CA PHE A 182 -2.33 -9.68 -1.01
C PHE A 182 -1.53 -9.61 -2.29
N MET A 183 -2.03 -10.24 -3.34
CA MET A 183 -1.37 -10.25 -4.63
C MET A 183 -2.25 -9.52 -5.61
N MET A 184 -1.63 -8.63 -6.39
CA MET A 184 -2.28 -8.00 -7.52
C MET A 184 -1.87 -8.69 -8.81
N ASP A 185 -2.82 -8.95 -9.68
CA ASP A 185 -2.52 -9.45 -11.02
C ASP A 185 -2.38 -8.29 -12.02
N LEU A 186 -1.61 -8.49 -13.09
CA LEU A 186 -1.39 -7.47 -14.10
C LEU A 186 -1.12 -8.11 -15.46
N GLY A 187 -1.98 -7.86 -16.43
CA GLY A 187 -1.85 -8.40 -17.77
C GLY A 187 -0.71 -7.77 -18.56
N SER A 188 0.02 -8.62 -19.28
CA SER A 188 1.14 -8.20 -20.12
C SER A 188 0.71 -7.30 -21.27
N GLU A 189 -0.49 -7.49 -21.81
CA GLU A 189 -1.02 -6.66 -22.90
C GLU A 189 -1.58 -5.31 -22.41
N GLU A 190 -2.01 -5.23 -21.15
CA GLU A 190 -2.52 -3.99 -20.55
C GLU A 190 -1.43 -3.15 -19.85
N THR A 191 -0.26 -3.75 -19.60
CA THR A 191 0.96 -3.02 -19.25
C THR A 191 1.50 -2.31 -20.50
N ARG A 192 1.43 -0.98 -20.57
CA ARG A 192 1.67 -0.21 -21.81
C ARG A 192 2.69 0.93 -21.63
N PRO A 193 4.00 0.63 -21.65
CA PRO A 193 5.05 1.65 -21.61
C PRO A 193 4.91 2.71 -22.72
N GLU A 194 4.39 2.30 -23.88
CA GLU A 194 4.20 3.19 -25.02
C GLU A 194 3.17 4.32 -24.78
N TRP A 195 2.27 4.17 -23.80
CA TRP A 195 1.27 5.18 -23.48
C TRP A 195 1.92 6.47 -22.96
N HIS A 196 2.96 6.34 -22.13
CA HIS A 196 3.78 7.43 -21.58
C HIS A 196 4.53 8.21 -22.68
N LEU A 197 4.95 7.52 -23.74
CA LEU A 197 5.69 8.12 -24.86
C LEU A 197 4.78 8.82 -25.88
N ASN A 198 3.49 8.49 -25.90
CA ASN A 198 2.52 8.98 -26.88
C ASN A 198 1.61 10.09 -26.34
N GLY A 199 2.09 10.82 -25.32
CA GLY A 199 1.35 11.92 -24.71
C GLY A 199 0.04 11.47 -24.04
N HIS A 200 0.05 10.28 -23.44
CA HIS A 200 -1.09 9.71 -22.70
C HIS A 200 -2.34 9.53 -23.58
N THR A 201 -2.15 8.99 -24.79
CA THR A 201 -3.23 8.70 -25.73
C THR A 201 -3.20 7.24 -26.18
N GLY A 202 -4.35 6.71 -26.58
CA GLY A 202 -4.52 5.30 -26.93
C GLY A 202 -5.07 4.48 -25.77
N GLN A 203 -4.75 3.18 -25.77
CA GLN A 203 -5.14 2.30 -24.67
C GLN A 203 -4.32 2.66 -23.42
N PHE A 204 -5.01 2.77 -22.28
CA PHE A 204 -4.42 3.14 -21.01
C PHE A 204 -3.44 2.07 -20.52
N ASP A 205 -2.44 2.51 -19.78
CA ASP A 205 -1.47 1.63 -19.11
C ASP A 205 -2.03 1.21 -17.74
N ALA A 206 -2.57 0.00 -17.67
CA ALA A 206 -3.21 -0.54 -16.46
C ALA A 206 -2.21 -0.72 -15.31
N SER A 207 -0.89 -0.71 -15.56
CA SER A 207 0.09 -0.78 -14.48
C SER A 207 0.01 0.41 -13.51
N LEU A 208 -0.49 1.57 -13.96
CA LEU A 208 -0.77 2.71 -13.07
C LEU A 208 -1.91 2.42 -12.08
N GLU A 209 -2.87 1.57 -12.47
CA GLU A 209 -4.06 1.22 -11.71
C GLU A 209 -3.77 0.06 -10.76
N GLU A 210 -3.33 -1.08 -11.28
CA GLU A 210 -3.18 -2.29 -10.48
C GLU A 210 -2.10 -2.15 -9.40
N LEU A 211 -0.96 -1.53 -9.73
CA LEU A 211 0.08 -1.29 -8.74
C LEU A 211 -0.38 -0.28 -7.68
N TRP A 212 -1.26 0.65 -8.05
CA TRP A 212 -1.86 1.59 -7.11
C TRP A 212 -2.90 0.92 -6.21
N HIS A 213 -3.71 0.01 -6.75
CA HIS A 213 -4.62 -0.84 -5.98
C HIS A 213 -3.86 -1.62 -4.90
N LEU A 214 -2.75 -2.29 -5.25
CA LEU A 214 -1.92 -3.01 -4.29
C LEU A 214 -1.43 -2.10 -3.14
N ILE A 215 -0.87 -0.93 -3.49
CA ILE A 215 -0.30 0.02 -2.51
C ILE A 215 -1.38 0.58 -1.58
N THR A 216 -2.56 0.87 -2.10
CA THR A 216 -3.66 1.42 -1.31
C THR A 216 -4.34 0.37 -0.43
N GLN A 217 -4.67 -0.80 -0.99
CA GLN A 217 -5.31 -1.92 -0.27
C GLN A 217 -4.40 -2.50 0.81
N SER A 218 -3.16 -2.82 0.44
CA SER A 218 -2.26 -3.57 1.33
C SER A 218 -1.36 -2.66 2.17
N GLY A 219 -1.21 -1.39 1.78
CA GLY A 219 -0.42 -0.39 2.50
C GLY A 219 -1.28 0.62 3.25
N TYR A 220 -1.88 1.58 2.54
CA TYR A 220 -2.61 2.70 3.15
C TYR A 220 -3.81 2.28 4.00
N ALA A 221 -4.63 1.35 3.52
CA ALA A 221 -5.82 0.90 4.23
C ALA A 221 -5.48 0.19 5.55
N ASN A 222 -4.34 -0.52 5.60
CA ASN A 222 -3.85 -1.19 6.82
C ASN A 222 -3.19 -0.22 7.79
N LEU A 223 -2.42 0.75 7.28
CA LEU A 223 -1.76 1.75 8.12
C LEU A 223 -2.75 2.76 8.71
N TYR A 224 -3.77 3.17 7.95
CA TYR A 224 -4.74 4.20 8.34
C TYR A 224 -6.19 3.69 8.19
N PRO A 225 -6.61 2.69 8.98
CA PRO A 225 -7.88 2.00 8.78
C PRO A 225 -9.12 2.88 8.98
N GLU A 226 -9.03 3.98 9.73
CA GLU A 226 -10.13 4.92 9.92
C GLU A 226 -10.21 5.97 8.80
N VAL A 227 -9.15 6.12 8.00
CA VAL A 227 -9.07 7.12 6.92
C VAL A 227 -9.21 6.46 5.56
N PHE A 228 -8.34 5.49 5.25
CA PHE A 228 -8.27 4.78 3.96
C PHE A 228 -8.77 3.34 4.04
N GLY A 229 -9.28 2.90 5.18
CA GLY A 229 -9.81 1.54 5.32
C GLY A 229 -10.99 1.29 4.39
N GLU A 230 -11.04 0.11 3.79
CA GLU A 230 -12.05 -0.30 2.82
C GLU A 230 -13.31 -0.83 3.52
N LYS A 231 -13.86 0.01 4.40
CA LYS A 231 -15.01 -0.32 5.25
C LYS A 231 -15.91 0.89 5.42
N VAL A 232 -17.19 0.62 5.62
CA VAL A 232 -18.18 1.65 5.98
C VAL A 232 -17.68 2.47 7.18
N GLY A 233 -17.73 3.79 7.03
CA GLY A 233 -17.40 4.75 8.08
C GLY A 233 -15.98 5.29 8.04
N SER A 234 -15.08 4.73 7.23
CA SER A 234 -13.77 5.37 6.97
C SER A 234 -13.95 6.70 6.22
N SER A 235 -12.98 7.60 6.33
CA SER A 235 -13.03 8.89 5.64
C SER A 235 -13.19 8.74 4.12
N VAL A 236 -12.46 7.81 3.50
CA VAL A 236 -12.54 7.53 2.06
C VAL A 236 -13.88 6.93 1.67
N ALA A 237 -14.45 6.03 2.46
CA ALA A 237 -15.77 5.45 2.20
C ALA A 237 -16.88 6.52 2.27
N ASN A 238 -16.79 7.43 3.24
CA ASN A 238 -17.72 8.55 3.37
C ASN A 238 -17.61 9.52 2.18
N ALA A 239 -16.40 9.76 1.68
CA ALA A 239 -16.18 10.56 0.48
C ALA A 239 -16.80 9.88 -0.77
N MET A 240 -16.55 8.58 -0.94
CA MET A 240 -17.14 7.78 -2.02
C MET A 240 -18.68 7.78 -1.97
N ASP A 241 -19.27 7.66 -0.77
CA ASP A 241 -20.73 7.71 -0.60
C ASP A 241 -21.30 9.06 -1.05
N ILE A 242 -20.59 10.17 -0.81
CA ILE A 242 -20.97 11.50 -1.33
C ILE A 242 -20.91 11.48 -2.87
N ALA A 243 -19.83 10.93 -3.44
CA ALA A 243 -19.61 10.87 -4.89
C ALA A 243 -20.68 10.08 -5.67
N ARG A 244 -21.28 9.10 -5.00
CA ARG A 244 -22.34 8.24 -5.54
C ARG A 244 -23.73 8.76 -5.22
N GLY A 245 -23.86 9.84 -4.45
CA GLY A 245 -25.14 10.40 -4.02
C GLY A 245 -25.85 9.61 -2.91
N GLY A 246 -25.12 8.74 -2.21
CA GLY A 246 -25.62 7.88 -1.14
C GLY A 246 -24.69 6.69 -0.85
N GLN A 247 -24.97 5.99 0.25
CA GLN A 247 -24.26 4.76 0.59
C GLN A 247 -24.90 3.56 -0.11
N PHE A 248 -24.15 2.95 -1.03
CA PHE A 248 -24.54 1.75 -1.76
C PHE A 248 -23.53 0.64 -1.48
N VAL A 249 -23.88 -0.28 -0.57
CA VAL A 249 -23.06 -1.47 -0.25
C VAL A 249 -23.07 -2.46 -1.41
N GLU A 250 -24.23 -2.61 -2.04
CA GLU A 250 -24.43 -3.37 -3.28
C GLU A 250 -24.61 -2.39 -4.45
N ILE A 251 -24.23 -2.80 -5.66
CA ILE A 251 -24.42 -2.00 -6.87
C ILE A 251 -25.92 -1.83 -7.14
N PRO A 252 -26.46 -0.58 -7.20
CA PRO A 252 -27.85 -0.33 -7.49
C PRO A 252 -28.14 -0.49 -8.98
N ASP A 253 -29.41 -0.73 -9.34
CA ASP A 253 -29.84 -0.73 -10.75
C ASP A 253 -29.50 0.59 -11.46
N GLN A 254 -29.57 1.71 -10.74
CA GLN A 254 -29.20 3.05 -11.20
C GLN A 254 -28.68 3.92 -10.05
N TYR A 255 -27.55 4.59 -10.27
CA TYR A 255 -27.09 5.67 -9.41
C TYR A 255 -27.90 6.97 -9.67
N PRO A 256 -27.99 7.88 -8.69
CA PRO A 256 -28.56 9.21 -8.89
C PRO A 256 -27.87 9.97 -10.03
N GLU A 257 -28.61 10.78 -10.80
CA GLU A 257 -28.03 11.58 -11.90
C GLU A 257 -26.92 12.55 -11.43
N SER A 258 -26.96 12.95 -10.16
CA SER A 258 -25.97 13.81 -9.51
C SER A 258 -24.67 13.09 -9.16
N ALA A 259 -24.61 11.77 -9.24
CA ALA A 259 -23.39 11.00 -8.97
C ALA A 259 -22.31 11.33 -10.00
N TRP A 260 -21.06 11.43 -9.57
CA TRP A 260 -19.89 11.57 -10.44
C TRP A 260 -18.97 10.36 -10.40
N TYR A 261 -19.22 9.45 -9.45
CA TYR A 261 -18.69 8.10 -9.44
C TYR A 261 -19.85 7.11 -9.47
N SER A 262 -19.71 6.07 -10.26
CA SER A 262 -20.60 4.91 -10.34
C SER A 262 -19.76 3.69 -10.64
N TYR A 263 -20.27 2.48 -10.43
CA TYR A 263 -19.53 1.27 -10.73
C TYR A 263 -20.48 0.20 -11.26
N GLY A 264 -20.02 -0.60 -12.22
CA GLY A 264 -20.88 -1.49 -13.01
C GLY A 264 -20.57 -2.97 -12.89
N ASP A 265 -19.42 -3.35 -12.32
CA ASP A 265 -19.02 -4.76 -12.23
C ASP A 265 -19.66 -5.45 -11.01
N PRO A 266 -20.60 -6.39 -11.20
CA PRO A 266 -21.29 -7.06 -10.10
C PRO A 266 -20.40 -7.99 -9.25
N THR A 267 -19.14 -8.22 -9.64
CA THR A 267 -18.16 -8.97 -8.85
C THR A 267 -17.46 -8.12 -7.80
N CYS A 268 -17.52 -6.80 -7.95
CA CYS A 268 -16.91 -5.83 -7.04
C CYS A 268 -17.83 -5.53 -5.86
N ASP A 269 -17.32 -5.72 -4.65
CA ASP A 269 -18.02 -5.37 -3.42
C ASP A 269 -17.73 -3.91 -2.99
N TYR A 270 -18.24 -3.54 -1.82
CA TYR A 270 -18.02 -2.18 -1.29
C TYR A 270 -16.56 -1.83 -1.05
N ALA A 271 -15.72 -2.81 -0.69
CA ALA A 271 -14.29 -2.58 -0.48
C ALA A 271 -13.60 -2.29 -1.81
N CYS A 272 -13.86 -3.11 -2.82
CA CYS A 272 -13.37 -2.91 -4.18
C CYS A 272 -13.80 -1.53 -4.75
N MET A 273 -15.06 -1.10 -4.57
CA MET A 273 -15.49 0.23 -5.01
C MET A 273 -14.73 1.38 -4.32
N ILE A 274 -14.26 1.19 -3.08
CA ILE A 274 -13.41 2.19 -2.40
C ILE A 274 -12.04 2.25 -3.04
N THR A 275 -11.43 1.10 -3.34
CA THR A 275 -10.14 1.02 -4.02
C THR A 275 -10.19 1.78 -5.36
N GLU A 276 -11.23 1.48 -6.16
CA GLU A 276 -11.48 2.08 -7.46
C GLU A 276 -11.67 3.60 -7.36
N TYR A 277 -12.43 4.05 -6.36
CA TYR A 277 -12.60 5.48 -6.09
C TYR A 277 -11.28 6.20 -5.76
N MET A 278 -10.39 5.56 -4.99
CA MET A 278 -9.05 6.10 -4.74
C MET A 278 -8.20 6.14 -6.00
N TYR A 279 -8.26 5.11 -6.84
CA TYR A 279 -7.60 5.07 -8.14
C TYR A 279 -8.07 6.21 -9.04
N TRP A 280 -9.38 6.34 -9.25
CA TRP A 280 -9.95 7.39 -10.09
C TRP A 280 -9.57 8.79 -9.60
N GLY A 281 -9.64 9.02 -8.28
CA GLY A 281 -9.24 10.26 -7.65
C GLY A 281 -7.76 10.58 -7.88
N MET A 282 -6.87 9.67 -7.50
CA MET A 282 -5.41 9.89 -7.56
C MET A 282 -4.94 10.11 -8.99
N THR A 283 -5.30 9.22 -9.90
CA THR A 283 -4.85 9.31 -11.30
C THR A 283 -5.43 10.52 -12.03
N SER A 284 -6.62 11.01 -11.64
CA SER A 284 -7.15 12.27 -12.16
C SER A 284 -6.40 13.49 -11.61
N ILE A 285 -6.03 13.49 -10.33
CA ILE A 285 -5.22 14.55 -9.69
C ILE A 285 -3.84 14.64 -10.36
N LEU A 286 -3.25 13.50 -10.73
CA LEU A 286 -1.94 13.42 -11.36
C LEU A 286 -1.97 13.56 -12.89
N GLY A 287 -3.17 13.68 -13.49
CA GLY A 287 -3.34 13.96 -14.92
C GLY A 287 -3.34 12.74 -15.85
N ALA A 288 -3.39 11.52 -15.32
CA ALA A 288 -3.46 10.30 -16.12
C ALA A 288 -4.79 10.15 -16.90
N GLN A 289 -5.86 10.78 -16.41
CA GLN A 289 -7.22 10.60 -16.94
C GLN A 289 -7.67 11.67 -17.96
N GLU A 290 -6.86 12.70 -18.21
CA GLU A 290 -7.28 13.90 -18.97
C GLU A 290 -7.78 13.61 -20.40
N ASN A 291 -7.22 12.59 -21.05
CA ASN A 291 -7.52 12.23 -22.44
C ASN A 291 -8.50 11.05 -22.57
N ARG A 292 -9.10 10.57 -21.47
CA ARG A 292 -9.95 9.36 -21.46
C ARG A 292 -11.43 9.69 -21.43
N ALA A 293 -12.22 8.89 -22.16
CA ALA A 293 -13.68 8.93 -22.15
C ALA A 293 -14.22 7.92 -21.13
N ILE A 294 -14.13 8.28 -19.85
CA ILE A 294 -14.48 7.42 -18.68
C ILE A 294 -15.71 7.92 -17.93
N SER A 295 -16.44 8.90 -18.48
CA SER A 295 -17.55 9.60 -17.81
C SER A 295 -18.75 8.73 -17.44
N ASP A 296 -18.83 7.52 -18.00
CA ASP A 296 -19.85 6.54 -17.65
C ASP A 296 -19.63 6.00 -16.23
N GLU A 297 -18.37 5.97 -15.77
CA GLU A 297 -17.98 5.51 -14.44
C GLU A 297 -17.50 6.67 -13.55
N TRP A 298 -16.60 7.51 -14.08
CA TRP A 298 -15.96 8.62 -13.38
C TRP A 298 -15.99 9.92 -14.20
N LYS A 299 -16.66 10.95 -13.68
CA LYS A 299 -16.86 12.24 -14.40
C LYS A 299 -15.75 13.27 -14.18
N LEU A 300 -14.83 13.04 -13.25
CA LEU A 300 -13.86 14.06 -12.79
C LEU A 300 -12.44 13.76 -13.28
N ASN A 301 -12.26 13.63 -14.59
CA ASN A 301 -11.03 13.13 -15.20
C ASN A 301 -9.83 14.11 -15.18
N THR A 302 -9.90 15.21 -14.42
CA THR A 302 -8.82 16.19 -14.28
C THR A 302 -8.70 16.67 -12.83
N LYS A 303 -7.52 17.14 -12.44
CA LYS A 303 -7.27 17.70 -11.11
C LYS A 303 -8.28 18.79 -10.73
N ASP A 304 -8.54 19.73 -11.65
CA ASP A 304 -9.47 20.84 -11.41
C ASP A 304 -10.91 20.36 -11.17
N LEU A 305 -11.35 19.32 -11.89
CA LEU A 305 -12.67 18.71 -11.69
C LEU A 305 -12.75 18.01 -10.34
N VAL A 306 -11.73 17.25 -9.95
CA VAL A 306 -11.66 16.58 -8.64
C VAL A 306 -11.70 17.63 -7.53
N GLN A 307 -10.82 18.63 -7.59
CA GLN A 307 -10.72 19.67 -6.57
C GLN A 307 -12.01 20.49 -6.39
N SER A 308 -12.70 20.80 -7.49
CA SER A 308 -13.89 21.65 -7.46
C SER A 308 -15.19 20.91 -7.16
N THR A 309 -15.28 19.63 -7.51
CA THR A 309 -16.52 18.84 -7.40
C THR A 309 -16.47 17.85 -6.23
N ASP A 310 -15.32 17.25 -5.98
CA ASP A 310 -15.09 16.27 -4.92
C ASP A 310 -13.94 16.70 -4.00
N PRO A 311 -14.13 17.79 -3.23
CA PRO A 311 -13.12 18.23 -2.29
C PRO A 311 -12.84 17.18 -1.20
N ALA A 312 -13.76 16.24 -0.95
CA ALA A 312 -13.57 15.21 0.07
C ALA A 312 -12.43 14.25 -0.29
N ILE A 313 -12.41 13.70 -1.51
CA ILE A 313 -11.28 12.87 -1.95
C ILE A 313 -10.05 13.70 -2.27
N TYR A 314 -10.23 14.91 -2.83
CA TYR A 314 -9.10 15.80 -3.12
C TYR A 314 -8.29 16.11 -1.85
N ASP A 315 -8.96 16.50 -0.78
CA ASP A 315 -8.31 16.86 0.48
C ASP A 315 -7.62 15.63 1.09
N LEU A 316 -8.23 14.43 1.03
CA LEU A 316 -7.61 13.20 1.52
C LEU A 316 -6.35 12.81 0.74
N LEU A 317 -6.39 12.88 -0.59
CA LEU A 317 -5.30 12.46 -1.47
C LEU A 317 -4.20 13.52 -1.63
N THR A 318 -4.41 14.74 -1.14
CA THR A 318 -3.41 15.82 -1.16
C THR A 318 -2.99 16.28 0.23
N ASP A 319 -3.47 15.62 1.29
CA ASP A 319 -3.05 15.89 2.66
C ASP A 319 -1.58 15.46 2.84
N PRO A 320 -0.68 16.41 3.15
CA PRO A 320 0.74 16.12 3.29
C PRO A 320 1.05 15.15 4.43
N GLN A 321 0.12 14.89 5.35
CA GLN A 321 0.31 13.89 6.40
C GLN A 321 0.52 12.48 5.85
N TYR A 322 -0.07 12.15 4.70
CA TYR A 322 -0.08 10.79 4.17
C TYR A 322 0.98 10.54 3.09
N ASN A 323 1.76 11.57 2.73
CA ASN A 323 2.81 11.50 1.71
C ASN A 323 2.35 10.79 0.43
N PHE A 324 1.17 11.14 -0.08
CA PHE A 324 0.70 10.62 -1.35
C PHE A 324 1.56 11.14 -2.51
N PRO A 325 1.66 10.37 -3.61
CA PRO A 325 2.34 10.80 -4.83
C PRO A 325 1.86 12.16 -5.34
N THR A 326 2.79 12.96 -5.84
CA THR A 326 2.52 14.28 -6.46
C THR A 326 2.93 14.36 -7.93
N VAL A 327 3.63 13.34 -8.41
CA VAL A 327 4.07 13.15 -9.79
C VAL A 327 3.47 11.83 -10.30
N LEU A 328 2.93 11.84 -11.52
CA LEU A 328 2.48 10.61 -12.16
C LEU A 328 3.69 9.74 -12.54
N PRO A 329 3.74 8.45 -12.16
CA PRO A 329 4.75 7.53 -12.65
C PRO A 329 4.75 7.43 -14.18
N ASP A 330 5.94 7.40 -14.77
CA ASP A 330 6.13 7.34 -16.23
C ASP A 330 6.85 6.06 -16.70
N GLY A 331 7.21 5.17 -15.78
CA GLY A 331 7.92 3.92 -16.05
C GLY A 331 9.43 4.09 -16.19
N SER A 332 10.00 5.23 -15.81
CA SER A 332 11.43 5.54 -15.88
C SER A 332 11.96 6.06 -14.53
N TYR A 333 12.20 5.16 -13.58
CA TYR A 333 12.75 5.52 -12.27
C TYR A 333 14.25 5.87 -12.37
N ASN A 334 14.63 7.09 -11.98
CA ASN A 334 15.92 7.70 -12.33
C ASN A 334 16.97 7.70 -11.21
N PHE A 335 16.67 7.18 -10.02
CA PHE A 335 17.69 7.13 -8.97
C PHE A 335 18.83 6.19 -9.35
N ILE A 336 20.04 6.73 -9.40
CA ILE A 336 21.28 5.98 -9.63
C ILE A 336 22.13 6.15 -8.37
N GLY A 337 22.17 5.12 -7.52
CA GLY A 337 22.91 5.07 -6.25
C GLY A 337 24.42 4.95 -6.37
#